data_AF-A0A850CED4-F1
#
_entry.id   AF-A0A850CED4-F1
#
_cell.length_a   1.000
_cell.length_b   1.000
_cell.length_c   1.000
_cell.angle_alpha   90.00
_cell.angle_beta   90.00
_cell.angle_gamma   90.00
#
_symmetry.space_group_name_H-M   'P 1'
#
loop_
_entity.id
_entity.type
_entity.pdbx_description
1 polymer ?
#
loop_
_entity_poly.entity_id
_entity_poly.type
_entity_poly.pdbx_seq_one_letter_code
_entity_poly.pdbx_strand_id
1 'polypeptide(L)'
;MAAEDFAAGVDAIADAVLAVPGVTGLHGSVAVLLPGRRVPGLRLGDTDCEVHVTVAWGTDIPAAADAIRAAVAPLAEDRAVSVVVEDIAAADDADPAANKGD
;
A
#
# COMPACT_ATOMS: atom_id res chain seq x y z
N MET A 1 11.58 7.77 -17.91
CA MET A 1 11.99 7.74 -16.50
C MET A 1 13.12 6.73 -16.38
N ALA A 2 14.23 7.05 -15.72
CA ALA A 2 15.27 6.04 -15.49
C ALA A 2 14.72 4.95 -14.56
N ALA A 3 15.24 3.73 -14.64
CA ALA A 3 14.78 2.62 -13.78
C ALA A 3 14.97 2.93 -12.29
N GLU A 4 16.02 3.70 -11.95
CA GLU A 4 16.29 4.17 -10.59
C GLU A 4 15.26 5.22 -10.13
N ASP A 5 14.87 6.15 -11.00
CA ASP A 5 13.82 7.14 -10.70
C ASP A 5 12.46 6.47 -10.46
N PHE A 6 12.14 5.43 -11.24
CA PHE A 6 10.92 4.66 -11.06
C PHE A 6 10.92 3.92 -9.72
N ALA A 7 12.02 3.26 -9.37
CA ALA A 7 12.17 2.58 -8.09
C ALA A 7 12.01 3.57 -6.92
N ALA A 8 12.65 4.74 -7.00
CA ALA A 8 12.52 5.78 -5.99
C ALA A 8 11.09 6.30 -5.85
N GLY A 9 10.38 6.50 -6.96
CA GLY A 9 8.96 6.92 -6.94
C GLY A 9 8.05 5.87 -6.30
N VAL A 10 8.25 4.60 -6.64
CA VAL A 10 7.51 3.46 -6.06
C VAL A 10 7.74 3.36 -4.56
N ASP A 11 8.98 3.53 -4.11
CA ASP A 11 9.31 3.51 -2.68
C ASP A 11 8.68 4.69 -1.95
N ALA A 12 8.77 5.89 -2.51
CA ALA A 12 8.16 7.08 -1.91
C ALA A 12 6.64 6.91 -1.74
N ILE A 13 5.96 6.28 -2.70
CA ILE A 13 4.53 5.98 -2.59
C ILE A 13 4.28 4.97 -1.48
N ALA A 14 5.03 3.87 -1.44
CA ALA A 14 4.88 2.85 -0.41
C ALA A 14 5.09 3.43 1.00
N ASP A 15 6.14 4.22 1.19
CA ASP A 15 6.45 4.89 2.45
C ASP A 15 5.36 5.88 2.85
N ALA A 16 4.84 6.67 1.90
CA ALA A 16 3.74 7.61 2.15
C ALA A 16 2.45 6.91 2.60
N VAL A 17 2.13 5.75 2.02
CA VAL A 17 0.97 4.94 2.40
C VAL A 17 1.14 4.37 3.81
N LEU A 18 2.30 3.80 4.11
CA LEU A 18 2.58 3.20 5.43
C LEU A 18 2.67 4.24 6.55
N ALA A 19 2.89 5.51 6.22
CA ALA A 19 2.85 6.61 7.18
C ALA A 19 1.42 7.04 7.58
N VAL A 20 0.37 6.57 6.88
CA VAL A 20 -1.01 6.91 7.21
C VAL A 20 -1.46 6.20 8.49
N PRO A 21 -1.95 6.91 9.51
CA PRO A 21 -2.44 6.29 10.74
C PRO A 21 -3.53 5.25 10.47
N GLY A 22 -3.37 4.06 11.04
CA GLY A 22 -4.31 2.95 10.87
C GLY A 22 -3.99 2.03 9.70
N VAL A 23 -3.06 2.38 8.80
CA VAL A 23 -2.51 1.43 7.82
C VAL A 23 -1.44 0.59 8.51
N THR A 24 -1.57 -0.73 8.43
CA THR A 24 -0.65 -1.67 9.08
C THR A 24 0.26 -2.39 8.08
N GLY A 25 -0.05 -2.29 6.79
CA GLY A 25 0.79 -2.85 5.73
C GLY A 25 0.21 -2.61 4.34
N LEU A 26 1.04 -2.89 3.33
CA LEU A 26 0.58 -3.08 1.97
C LEU A 26 0.22 -4.55 1.78
N HIS A 27 -0.95 -4.82 1.20
CA HIS A 27 -1.46 -6.16 0.98
C HIS A 27 -1.62 -6.44 -0.50
N GLY A 28 -1.55 -7.70 -0.90
CA GLY A 28 -2.28 -8.11 -2.09
C GLY A 28 -1.53 -8.93 -3.12
N SER A 29 -2.33 -9.38 -4.07
CA SER A 29 -1.94 -10.18 -5.23
C SER A 29 -1.17 -9.40 -6.29
N VAL A 30 -1.23 -8.06 -6.23
CA VAL A 30 -0.48 -7.14 -7.08
C VAL A 30 0.81 -6.68 -6.40
N ALA A 31 1.85 -6.45 -7.20
CA ALA A 31 3.12 -5.92 -6.71
C ALA A 31 3.86 -5.21 -7.84
N VAL A 32 4.59 -4.15 -7.48
CA VAL A 32 5.63 -3.61 -8.36
C VAL A 32 6.91 -4.42 -8.15
N LEU A 33 7.43 -5.00 -9.23
CA LEU A 33 8.70 -5.72 -9.23
C LEU A 33 9.82 -4.76 -9.58
N LEU A 34 10.75 -4.56 -8.64
CA LEU A 34 11.95 -3.77 -8.80
C LEU A 34 13.17 -4.70 -8.87
N PRO A 35 14.33 -4.23 -9.37
CA PRO A 35 15.55 -5.02 -9.34
C PRO A 35 15.87 -5.50 -7.91
N GLY A 36 15.85 -6.81 -7.70
CA GLY A 36 16.22 -7.44 -6.42
C GLY A 36 15.15 -7.45 -5.33
N ARG A 37 13.98 -6.84 -5.53
CA ARG A 37 12.88 -6.89 -4.55
C ARG A 37 11.51 -6.60 -5.16
N ARG A 38 10.46 -6.87 -4.38
CA ARG A 38 9.08 -6.53 -4.73
C ARG A 38 8.50 -5.54 -3.73
N VAL A 39 7.60 -4.68 -4.19
CA VAL A 39 6.74 -3.83 -3.37
C VAL A 39 5.32 -4.36 -3.50
N PRO A 40 4.83 -5.15 -2.52
CA PRO A 40 3.48 -5.71 -2.57
C PRO A 40 2.43 -4.60 -2.44
N GLY A 41 1.23 -4.88 -2.93
CA GLY A 41 0.07 -3.99 -2.78
C GLY A 41 0.15 -2.69 -3.55
N LEU A 42 1.08 -2.57 -4.50
CA LEU A 42 1.13 -1.45 -5.42
C LEU A 42 1.08 -1.96 -6.86
N ARG A 43 0.28 -1.28 -7.68
CA ARG A 43 0.33 -1.38 -9.14
C ARG A 43 0.43 0.03 -9.70
N LEU A 44 1.48 0.28 -10.48
CA LEU A 44 1.71 1.57 -11.13
C LEU A 44 1.62 1.38 -12.64
N GLY A 45 0.54 1.88 -13.21
CA GLY A 45 0.30 1.91 -14.66
C GLY A 45 0.67 3.27 -15.27
N ASP A 46 0.38 3.41 -16.55
CA ASP A 46 0.63 4.67 -17.27
C ASP A 46 -0.33 5.78 -16.82
N THR A 47 -1.54 5.42 -16.41
CA THR A 47 -2.62 6.38 -16.04
C THR A 47 -3.22 6.14 -14.66
N ASP A 48 -2.87 5.04 -14.00
CA ASP A 48 -3.45 4.58 -12.74
C ASP A 48 -2.38 4.19 -11.72
N CYS A 49 -2.66 4.47 -10.46
CA CYS A 49 -1.89 4.03 -9.29
C CYS A 49 -2.86 3.33 -8.33
N GLU A 50 -2.78 2.01 -8.23
CA GLU A 50 -3.64 1.23 -7.35
C GLU A 50 -2.86 0.84 -6.09
N VAL A 51 -3.43 1.19 -4.93
CA VAL A 51 -2.85 0.90 -3.62
C VAL A 51 -3.76 -0.07 -2.87
N HIS A 52 -3.22 -1.23 -2.51
CA HIS A 52 -3.89 -2.28 -1.78
C HIS A 52 -3.29 -2.37 -0.38
N VAL A 53 -4.12 -2.21 0.66
CA VAL A 53 -3.67 -2.05 2.05
C VAL A 53 -4.34 -3.02 3.01
N THR A 54 -3.65 -3.31 4.10
CA THR A 54 -4.22 -3.81 5.34
C THR A 54 -4.34 -2.64 6.31
N VAL A 55 -5.49 -2.53 6.99
CA VAL A 55 -5.71 -1.53 8.05
C VAL A 55 -5.88 -2.20 9.41
N ALA A 56 -5.65 -1.46 10.49
CA ALA A 56 -5.89 -1.93 11.85
C ALA A 56 -7.39 -2.03 12.15
N TRP A 57 -7.78 -2.99 12.99
CA TRP A 57 -9.12 -3.06 13.54
C TRP A 57 -9.54 -1.73 14.19
N GLY A 58 -10.76 -1.27 13.89
CA GLY A 58 -11.30 0.00 14.39
C GLY A 58 -10.88 1.25 13.58
N THR A 59 -10.11 1.08 12.51
CA THR A 59 -9.79 2.19 11.58
C THR A 59 -11.06 2.68 10.87
N ASP A 60 -11.23 4.00 10.79
CA ASP A 60 -12.21 4.62 9.90
C ASP A 60 -11.74 4.46 8.45
N ILE A 61 -12.30 3.47 7.74
CA ILE A 61 -11.86 3.08 6.40
C ILE A 61 -12.00 4.23 5.38
N PRO A 62 -13.15 4.93 5.27
CA PRO A 62 -13.27 6.09 4.39
C PRO A 62 -12.20 7.16 4.67
N ALA A 63 -11.99 7.52 5.94
CA ALA A 63 -11.00 8.53 6.30
C ALA A 63 -9.56 8.07 6.00
N ALA A 64 -9.24 6.80 6.24
CA ALA A 64 -7.94 6.22 5.89
C ALA A 64 -7.72 6.21 4.38
N ALA A 65 -8.72 5.84 3.59
CA ALA A 65 -8.63 5.85 2.13
C ALA A 65 -8.44 7.28 1.58
N ASP A 66 -9.14 8.26 2.15
CA ASP A 66 -8.95 9.68 1.80
C ASP A 66 -7.54 10.18 2.16
N ALA A 67 -7.04 9.80 3.34
CA ALA A 67 -5.69 10.14 3.79
C ALA A 67 -4.61 9.50 2.90
N ILE A 68 -4.78 8.25 2.50
CA ILE A 68 -3.89 7.57 1.55
C ILE A 68 -3.90 8.30 0.21
N ARG A 69 -5.08 8.61 -0.34
CA ARG A 69 -5.17 9.35 -1.62
C ARG A 69 -4.48 10.71 -1.52
N ALA A 70 -4.66 11.43 -0.41
CA ALA A 70 -4.01 12.71 -0.18
C ALA A 70 -2.48 12.59 -0.05
N ALA A 71 -1.98 11.54 0.61
CA ALA A 71 -0.54 11.29 0.78
C ALA A 71 0.14 10.87 -0.53
N VAL A 72 -0.54 10.09 -1.37
CA VAL A 72 0.00 9.54 -2.61
C VAL A 72 -0.14 10.49 -3.79
N ALA A 73 -1.19 11.33 -3.84
CA ALA A 73 -1.45 12.23 -4.97
C ALA A 73 -0.23 13.10 -5.41
N PRO A 74 0.59 13.67 -4.50
CA PRO A 74 1.78 14.43 -4.90
C PRO A 74 2.87 13.60 -5.59
N LEU A 75 2.85 12.28 -5.41
CA LEU A 75 3.84 11.32 -5.91
C LEU A 75 3.34 10.58 -7.16
N ALA A 76 2.04 10.55 -7.38
CA ALA A 76 1.40 9.81 -8.46
C ALA A 76 1.50 10.48 -9.84
N GLU A 77 2.09 11.69 -9.92
CA GLU A 77 2.10 12.53 -11.14
C GLU A 77 0.65 12.72 -11.65
N ASP A 78 0.39 12.43 -12.93
CA ASP A 78 -0.94 12.54 -13.56
C ASP A 78 -1.82 11.28 -13.37
N ARG A 79 -1.38 10.29 -12.58
CA ARG A 79 -2.09 9.02 -12.41
C ARG A 79 -3.25 9.15 -11.44
N ALA A 80 -4.39 8.54 -11.79
CA ALA A 80 -5.52 8.42 -10.88
C ALA A 80 -5.19 7.43 -9.75
N VAL A 81 -5.31 7.87 -8.50
CA VAL A 81 -5.06 7.03 -7.32
C VAL A 81 -6.33 6.32 -6.89
N SER A 82 -6.30 4.99 -6.85
CA SER A 82 -7.34 4.16 -6.24
C SER A 82 -6.81 3.46 -4.99
N VAL A 83 -7.69 3.23 -4.02
CA VAL A 83 -7.34 2.58 -2.75
C VAL A 83 -8.29 1.43 -2.52
N VAL A 84 -7.72 0.26 -2.28
CA VAL A 84 -8.43 -0.99 -1.97
C VAL A 84 -7.98 -1.45 -0.59
N VAL A 85 -8.93 -1.59 0.33
CA VAL A 85 -8.67 -2.23 1.62
C VAL A 85 -8.97 -3.71 1.44
N GLU A 86 -7.93 -4.54 1.45
CA GLU A 86 -8.07 -5.99 1.23
C GLU A 86 -8.19 -6.77 2.54
N ASP A 87 -7.65 -6.23 3.62
CA ASP A 87 -7.62 -6.91 4.91
C ASP A 87 -7.72 -5.94 6.10
N ILE A 88 -8.19 -6.45 7.24
CA ILE A 88 -8.25 -5.74 8.52
C ILE A 88 -7.54 -6.59 9.57
N ALA A 89 -6.37 -6.12 10.01
CA ALA A 89 -5.60 -6.80 11.04
C ALA A 89 -6.32 -6.71 12.39
N ALA A 90 -6.57 -7.86 13.02
CA ALA A 90 -7.00 -7.94 14.40
C ALA A 90 -5.89 -7.44 15.33
N ALA A 91 -6.26 -7.01 16.54
CA ALA A 91 -5.29 -6.52 17.53
C ALA A 91 -4.20 -7.55 17.89
N ASP A 92 -4.48 -8.85 17.68
CA ASP A 92 -3.59 -9.97 17.99
C ASP A 92 -2.86 -10.54 16.75
N ASP A 93 -3.11 -10.03 15.54
CA ASP A 93 -2.48 -10.52 14.28
C ASP A 93 -0.99 -10.13 14.12
N ALA A 94 -0.35 -9.64 15.18
CA ALA A 94 1.08 -9.34 15.18
C ALA A 94 1.97 -10.61 15.17
N ASP A 95 1.38 -11.81 15.28
CA ASP A 95 2.11 -13.09 15.20
C ASP A 95 1.74 -13.91 13.94
N PRO A 96 2.54 -13.85 12.86
CA PRO A 96 2.33 -14.66 11.67
C PRO A 96 2.55 -16.18 11.89
N ALA A 97 2.97 -16.64 13.09
CA ALA A 97 3.17 -18.05 13.40
C ALA A 97 1.96 -18.74 14.06
N ALA A 98 0.91 -18.00 14.42
CA ALA A 98 -0.19 -18.53 15.24
C ALA A 98 -1.20 -19.42 14.48
N ASN A 99 -1.17 -19.45 13.14
CA ASN A 99 -2.12 -20.25 12.37
C ASN A 99 -1.49 -21.50 11.74
N LYS A 100 -1.16 -22.48 12.59
CA LYS A 100 -0.97 -23.87 12.15
C LYS A 100 -1.99 -24.71 12.90
N GLY A 101 -3.18 -24.84 12.30
CA GLY A 101 -4.21 -25.76 12.76
C GLY A 101 -3.68 -27.19 12.82
N ASP A 102 -4.01 -27.86 13.92
CA ASP A 102 -3.84 -29.29 14.19
C ASP A 102 -4.68 -30.15 13.21
#